data_AF-A0A7S3N7Y0-F1
#
_entry.id   AF-A0A7S3N7Y0-F1
#
_cell.length_a   1.000
_cell.length_b   1.000
_cell.length_c   1.000
_cell.angle_alpha   90.00
_cell.angle_beta   90.00
_cell.angle_gamma   90.00
#
_symmetry.space_group_name_H-M   'P 1'
#
loop_
_entity.id
_entity.type
_entity.pdbx_description
1 polymer ?
#
loop_
_entity_poly.entity_id
_entity_poly.type
_entity_poly.pdbx_seq_one_letter_code
_entity_poly.pdbx_strand_id
1 'polypeptide(L)'
;ETNLPGELVKQYTTVEYVLPGSAEKPVFLLVIDTCIEESELAEIKDSIQQSLTLLPEDALVGLITFGRHVFVHELGSPGFPKAYVFKGDKQKTPSQIHEALKIIKSNDPRAARNIQNLKKFLVPVVECEANLNNILDHLQP
;
A
#
# COMPACT_ATOMS: atom_id res chain seq x y z
N GLU A 1 20.05 11.69 -46.30
CA GLU A 1 19.11 11.20 -45.28
C GLU A 1 19.74 10.02 -44.57
N THR A 2 20.19 10.18 -43.33
CA THR A 2 20.77 9.09 -42.53
C THR A 2 19.70 8.56 -41.60
N ASN A 3 19.05 7.47 -42.02
CA ASN A 3 18.05 6.73 -41.26
C ASN A 3 18.75 5.80 -40.26
N LEU A 4 19.49 6.37 -39.32
CA LEU A 4 20.20 5.64 -38.27
C LEU A 4 19.29 5.46 -37.05
N PRO A 5 19.36 4.32 -36.35
CA PRO A 5 18.78 4.17 -35.01
C PRO A 5 19.24 5.30 -34.07
N GLY A 6 18.34 5.74 -33.19
CA GLY A 6 18.57 6.90 -32.32
C GLY A 6 19.85 6.77 -31.48
N GLU A 7 20.14 5.59 -30.98
CA GLU A 7 21.34 5.28 -30.19
C GLU A 7 22.67 5.47 -30.94
N LEU A 8 22.64 5.56 -32.27
CA LEU A 8 23.82 5.81 -33.11
C LEU A 8 23.99 7.30 -33.47
N VAL A 9 23.05 8.15 -33.05
CA VAL A 9 23.11 9.61 -33.25
C VAL A 9 24.04 10.22 -32.20
N LYS A 10 25.08 10.92 -32.64
CA LYS A 10 26.13 11.48 -31.75
C LYS A 10 25.60 12.41 -30.65
N GLN A 11 24.48 13.07 -30.89
CA GLN A 11 23.80 13.95 -29.93
C GLN A 11 23.03 13.18 -28.86
N TYR A 12 22.68 11.91 -29.10
CA TYR A 12 21.96 11.06 -28.16
C TYR A 12 22.94 10.21 -27.36
N THR A 13 23.76 10.87 -26.53
CA THR A 13 24.75 10.20 -25.68
C THR A 13 24.12 9.45 -24.50
N THR A 14 22.86 9.76 -24.18
CA THR A 14 22.07 9.11 -23.14
C THR A 14 20.73 8.72 -23.74
N VAL A 15 20.38 7.43 -23.63
CA VAL A 15 19.18 6.85 -24.22
C VAL A 15 18.43 6.05 -23.17
N GLU A 16 17.11 6.21 -23.11
CA GLU A 16 16.20 5.40 -22.31
C GLU A 16 15.36 4.52 -23.24
N TYR A 17 15.19 3.24 -22.89
CA TYR A 17 14.42 2.29 -23.67
C TYR A 17 13.16 1.88 -22.91
N VAL A 18 12.03 1.92 -23.60
CA VAL A 18 10.78 1.34 -23.09
C VAL A 18 10.73 -0.12 -23.54
N LEU A 19 10.94 -1.03 -22.59
CA LEU A 19 10.83 -2.47 -22.85
C LEU A 19 9.36 -2.89 -22.96
N PRO A 20 9.03 -3.87 -23.83
CA PRO A 20 7.69 -4.43 -23.90
C PRO A 20 7.36 -5.20 -22.61
N GLY A 21 6.35 -4.72 -21.89
CA GLY A 21 5.84 -5.30 -20.64
C GLY A 21 4.72 -4.43 -20.06
N SER A 22 3.83 -5.01 -19.26
CA SER A 22 2.91 -4.19 -18.46
C SER A 22 3.68 -3.63 -17.27
N ALA A 23 3.66 -2.31 -17.08
CA ALA A 23 4.12 -1.73 -15.83
C ALA A 23 3.24 -2.29 -14.69
N GLU A 24 3.86 -2.70 -13.59
CA GLU A 24 3.11 -3.03 -12.38
C GLU A 24 2.63 -1.74 -11.71
N LYS A 25 1.44 -1.79 -11.11
CA LYS A 25 0.87 -0.64 -10.40
C LYS A 25 1.75 -0.30 -9.18
N PRO A 26 2.04 0.98 -8.92
CA PRO A 26 2.80 1.36 -7.73
C PRO A 26 2.00 1.02 -6.46
N VAL A 27 2.71 0.65 -5.40
CA VAL A 27 2.13 0.29 -4.10
C VAL A 27 2.68 1.22 -3.02
N PHE A 28 1.78 1.83 -2.25
CA PHE A 28 2.09 2.70 -1.12
C PHE A 28 1.53 2.09 0.16
N LEU A 29 2.41 1.71 1.08
CA LEU A 29 2.03 1.19 2.40
C LEU A 29 2.30 2.27 3.45
N LEU A 30 1.23 2.86 3.98
CA LEU A 30 1.32 3.85 5.05
C LEU A 30 1.47 3.12 6.38
N VAL A 31 2.54 3.43 7.12
CA VAL A 31 2.82 2.86 8.44
C VAL A 31 2.94 4.00 9.43
N ILE A 32 1.91 4.20 10.25
CA ILE A 32 1.75 5.40 11.08
C ILE A 32 1.91 5.03 12.56
N ASP A 33 2.80 5.75 13.26
CA ASP A 33 2.88 5.72 14.71
C ASP A 33 1.75 6.55 15.31
N THR A 34 1.00 6.00 16.25
CA THR A 34 0.00 6.75 17.01
C THR A 34 0.52 7.22 18.36
N CYS A 35 1.67 6.74 18.84
CA CYS A 35 2.23 7.10 20.15
C CYS A 35 2.91 8.48 20.18
N ILE A 36 2.21 9.50 19.67
CA ILE A 36 2.66 10.89 19.54
C ILE A 36 1.60 11.85 20.10
N GLU A 37 1.93 13.14 20.20
CA GLU A 37 0.97 14.14 20.67
C GLU A 37 -0.17 14.37 19.67
N GLU A 38 -1.36 14.75 20.15
CA GLU A 38 -2.55 14.93 19.32
C GLU A 38 -2.36 15.99 18.22
N SER A 39 -1.63 17.08 18.51
CA SER A 39 -1.31 18.10 17.50
C SER A 39 -0.39 17.58 16.41
N GLU A 40 0.61 16.77 16.76
CA GLU A 40 1.52 16.16 15.78
C GLU A 40 0.78 15.13 14.92
N LEU A 41 -0.08 14.32 15.53
CA LEU A 41 -0.93 13.38 14.80
C LEU A 41 -1.89 14.10 13.84
N ALA A 42 -2.45 15.24 14.24
CA ALA A 42 -3.30 16.06 13.37
C ALA A 42 -2.53 16.54 12.13
N GLU A 43 -1.31 17.05 12.29
CA GLU A 43 -0.46 17.47 11.17
C GLU A 43 -0.11 16.30 10.23
N ILE A 44 0.17 15.12 10.79
CA ILE A 44 0.45 13.91 9.99
C ILE A 44 -0.79 13.49 9.21
N LYS A 45 -1.98 13.52 9.81
CA LYS A 45 -3.25 13.20 9.14
C LYS A 45 -3.45 14.12 7.93
N ASP A 46 -3.33 15.43 8.12
CA ASP A 46 -3.50 16.42 7.06
C ASP A 46 -2.49 16.21 5.92
N SER A 47 -1.22 15.97 6.27
CA SER A 47 -0.16 15.73 5.29
C SER A 47 -0.39 14.46 4.47
N ILE A 48 -0.83 13.37 5.12
CA ILE A 48 -1.16 12.11 4.43
C ILE A 48 -2.37 12.28 3.52
N GLN A 49 -3.44 12.92 4.01
CA GLN A 49 -4.65 13.19 3.22
C GLN A 49 -4.30 14.00 1.97
N GLN A 50 -3.47 15.04 2.09
CA GLN A 50 -2.98 15.79 0.93
C GLN A 50 -2.15 14.92 -0.01
N SER A 51 -1.25 14.09 0.53
CA SER A 51 -0.37 13.24 -0.28
C SER A 51 -1.13 12.20 -1.09
N LEU A 52 -2.25 11.70 -0.58
CA LEU A 52 -3.11 10.75 -1.30
C LEU A 52 -3.68 11.33 -2.59
N THR A 53 -3.97 12.63 -2.63
CA THR A 53 -4.48 13.32 -3.83
C THR A 53 -3.44 13.44 -4.96
N LEU A 54 -2.15 13.22 -4.64
CA LEU A 54 -1.05 13.26 -5.61
C LEU A 54 -0.75 11.89 -6.23
N LEU A 55 -1.34 10.82 -5.69
CA LEU A 55 -1.09 9.47 -6.17
C LEU A 55 -1.88 9.19 -7.47
N PRO A 56 -1.35 8.34 -8.37
CA PRO A 56 -2.13 7.81 -9.48
C PRO A 56 -3.39 7.09 -8.97
N GLU A 57 -4.52 7.26 -9.64
CA GLU A 57 -5.81 6.68 -9.23
C GLU A 57 -5.78 5.15 -9.08
N ASP A 58 -4.94 4.49 -9.89
CA ASP A 58 -4.81 3.04 -9.93
C ASP A 58 -3.69 2.50 -9.02
N ALA A 59 -2.96 3.38 -8.33
CA ALA A 59 -1.97 3.01 -7.32
C ALA A 59 -2.64 2.27 -6.17
N LEU A 60 -2.00 1.23 -5.67
CA LEU A 60 -2.51 0.46 -4.54
C LEU A 60 -2.06 1.10 -3.23
N VAL A 61 -3.00 1.34 -2.31
CA VAL A 61 -2.72 1.86 -0.98
C VAL A 61 -3.08 0.81 0.08
N GLY A 62 -2.24 0.71 1.10
CA GLY A 62 -2.51 0.00 2.34
C GLY A 62 -2.21 0.85 3.56
N LEU A 63 -2.85 0.54 4.69
CA LEU A 63 -2.66 1.26 5.95
C LEU A 63 -2.34 0.29 7.09
N ILE A 64 -1.28 0.62 7.83
CA ILE A 64 -0.90 0.02 9.10
C ILE A 64 -0.76 1.15 10.11
N THR A 65 -1.38 1.01 11.27
CA THR A 65 -1.14 1.93 12.40
C THR A 65 -0.55 1.15 13.56
N PHE A 66 0.33 1.78 14.33
CA PHE A 66 0.98 1.10 15.45
C PHE A 66 1.15 1.99 16.67
N GLY A 67 1.16 1.32 17.82
CA GLY A 67 1.53 1.87 19.13
C GLY A 67 1.90 0.70 20.03
N ARG A 68 1.12 0.44 21.09
CA ARG A 68 1.29 -0.81 21.87
C ARG A 68 0.93 -2.07 21.05
N HIS A 69 -0.03 -1.94 20.15
CA HIS A 69 -0.47 -2.98 19.23
C HIS A 69 -0.27 -2.49 17.78
N VAL A 70 -0.18 -3.43 16.84
CA VAL A 70 -0.09 -3.15 15.40
C VAL A 70 -1.42 -3.50 14.75
N PHE A 71 -2.02 -2.54 14.05
CA PHE A 71 -3.29 -2.68 13.36
C PHE A 71 -3.05 -2.72 11.85
N VAL A 72 -3.48 -3.79 11.19
CA VAL A 72 -3.47 -3.92 9.73
C VAL A 72 -4.89 -3.72 9.21
N HIS A 73 -5.15 -2.61 8.51
CA HIS A 73 -6.49 -2.16 8.14
C HIS A 73 -6.98 -2.80 6.82
N GLU A 74 -8.21 -3.30 6.82
CA GLU A 74 -8.93 -3.73 5.61
C GLU A 74 -9.62 -2.52 4.97
N LEU A 75 -9.00 -1.96 3.93
CA LEU A 75 -9.53 -0.79 3.23
C LEU A 75 -10.68 -1.14 2.26
N GLY A 76 -10.75 -2.39 1.79
CA GLY A 76 -11.74 -2.84 0.83
C GLY A 76 -13.10 -3.25 1.43
N SER A 77 -13.32 -3.02 2.74
CA SER A 77 -14.57 -3.38 3.40
C SER A 77 -15.58 -2.23 3.32
N PRO A 78 -16.72 -2.38 2.64
CA PRO A 78 -17.72 -1.32 2.56
C PRO A 78 -18.44 -1.13 3.90
N GLY A 79 -18.49 0.11 4.38
CA GLY A 79 -19.38 0.56 5.46
C GLY A 79 -18.81 0.50 6.88
N PHE A 80 -17.78 -0.29 7.17
CA PHE A 80 -17.18 -0.36 8.50
C PHE A 80 -15.66 -0.57 8.46
N PRO A 81 -14.88 0.21 9.23
CA PRO A 81 -13.45 0.00 9.34
C PRO A 81 -13.19 -1.32 10.09
N LYS A 82 -12.39 -2.19 9.48
CA LYS A 82 -11.99 -3.46 10.06
C LYS A 82 -10.47 -3.57 10.05
N ALA A 83 -9.89 -4.03 11.15
CA ALA A 83 -8.45 -4.22 11.26
C ALA A 83 -8.09 -5.55 11.94
N TYR A 84 -6.91 -6.07 11.59
CA TYR A 84 -6.28 -7.19 12.29
C TYR A 84 -5.29 -6.64 13.30
N VAL A 85 -5.42 -7.09 14.55
CA VAL A 85 -4.58 -6.62 15.66
C VAL A 85 -3.50 -7.64 15.98
N PHE A 86 -2.26 -7.19 15.96
CA PHE A 86 -1.10 -7.96 16.38
C PHE A 86 -0.48 -7.35 17.63
N LYS A 87 0.08 -8.23 18.46
CA LYS A 87 0.82 -7.80 19.64
C LYS A 87 2.20 -7.30 19.21
N GLY A 88 2.53 -6.05 19.51
CA GLY A 88 3.79 -5.43 19.07
C GLY A 88 5.05 -6.01 19.70
N ASP A 89 4.92 -6.73 20.82
CA ASP A 89 6.05 -7.35 21.53
C ASP A 89 6.38 -8.78 21.08
N LYS A 90 5.65 -9.33 20.09
CA LYS A 90 5.91 -10.66 19.54
C LYS A 90 6.29 -10.55 18.07
N GLN A 91 7.53 -10.91 17.76
CA GLN A 91 7.97 -11.05 16.37
C GLN A 91 7.17 -12.17 15.69
N LYS A 92 6.72 -11.90 14.46
CA LYS A 92 5.97 -12.83 13.61
C LYS A 92 6.76 -13.09 12.33
N THR A 93 6.80 -14.35 11.89
CA THR A 93 7.37 -14.68 10.58
C THR A 93 6.38 -14.32 9.46
N PRO A 94 6.86 -14.11 8.21
CA PRO A 94 5.96 -13.85 7.08
C PRO A 94 4.87 -14.92 6.92
N SER A 95 5.21 -16.20 7.13
CA SER A 95 4.24 -17.31 7.08
C SER A 95 3.14 -17.16 8.14
N GLN A 96 3.49 -16.76 9.36
CA GLN A 96 2.51 -16.53 10.43
C GLN A 96 1.61 -15.32 10.14
N ILE A 97 2.15 -14.28 9.49
CA ILE A 97 1.37 -13.11 9.06
C ILE A 97 0.43 -13.51 7.92
N HIS A 98 0.90 -14.25 6.93
CA HIS A 98 0.08 -14.75 5.83
C HIS A 98 -1.08 -15.61 6.32
N GLU A 99 -0.83 -16.47 7.31
CA GLU A 99 -1.87 -17.29 7.94
C GLU A 99 -2.87 -16.43 8.72
N ALA A 100 -2.38 -15.52 9.57
CA ALA A 100 -3.23 -14.65 10.40
C ALA A 100 -4.12 -13.72 9.56
N LEU A 101 -3.56 -13.12 8.50
CA LEU A 101 -4.28 -12.25 7.56
C LEU A 101 -5.07 -13.03 6.50
N LYS A 102 -4.92 -14.37 6.48
CA LYS A 102 -5.52 -15.29 5.52
C LYS A 102 -5.13 -14.97 4.05
N ILE A 103 -3.94 -14.42 3.82
CA ILE A 103 -3.44 -14.02 2.49
C ILE A 103 -3.10 -15.27 1.64
N ILE A 104 -2.55 -16.31 2.27
CA ILE A 104 -2.21 -17.57 1.59
C ILE A 104 -2.83 -18.72 2.38
N LYS A 105 -3.65 -19.54 1.72
CA LYS A 105 -4.05 -20.85 2.27
C LYS A 105 -3.10 -21.91 1.73
N SER A 106 -2.24 -22.41 2.62
CA SER A 106 -1.51 -23.68 2.55
C SER A 106 -0.45 -23.87 1.45
N ASN A 107 0.54 -24.71 1.80
CA ASN A 107 1.68 -25.25 1.05
C ASN A 107 1.37 -25.95 -0.29
N ASP A 108 0.25 -25.64 -0.95
CA ASP A 108 -0.06 -26.21 -2.26
C ASP A 108 0.59 -25.33 -3.35
N PRO A 109 1.58 -25.83 -4.11
CA PRO A 109 2.18 -25.11 -5.23
C PRO A 109 1.17 -24.75 -6.33
N ARG A 110 -0.05 -25.31 -6.30
CA ARG A 110 -1.19 -24.94 -7.17
C ARG A 110 -2.14 -23.90 -6.55
N ALA A 111 -2.06 -23.64 -5.24
CA ALA A 111 -2.78 -22.56 -4.56
C ALA A 111 -2.07 -21.20 -4.68
N ALA A 112 -1.05 -21.12 -5.55
CA ALA A 112 -0.53 -19.87 -6.03
C ALA A 112 -1.70 -19.01 -6.52
N ARG A 113 -1.92 -17.87 -5.86
CA ARG A 113 -2.83 -16.77 -6.24
C ARG A 113 -4.24 -16.75 -5.66
N ASN A 114 -4.47 -17.19 -4.42
CA ASN A 114 -5.57 -16.56 -3.65
C ASN A 114 -5.18 -15.15 -3.12
N ILE A 115 -4.61 -14.32 -4.02
CA ILE A 115 -4.37 -12.87 -3.84
C ILE A 115 -5.69 -12.12 -3.59
N GLN A 116 -6.84 -12.77 -3.74
CA GLN A 116 -8.16 -12.21 -3.39
C GLN A 116 -8.18 -11.61 -1.97
N ASN A 117 -7.52 -12.25 -1.00
CA ASN A 117 -7.44 -11.71 0.36
C ASN A 117 -6.38 -10.62 0.54
N LEU A 118 -5.46 -10.43 -0.41
CA LEU A 118 -4.55 -9.28 -0.41
C LEU A 118 -5.26 -8.02 -0.92
N LYS A 119 -6.18 -8.18 -1.88
CA LYS A 119 -6.95 -7.09 -2.50
C LYS A 119 -7.85 -6.31 -1.53
N LYS A 120 -8.12 -6.85 -0.34
CA LYS A 120 -8.86 -6.12 0.71
C LYS A 120 -7.97 -5.24 1.58
N PHE A 121 -6.65 -5.46 1.56
CA PHE A 121 -5.67 -4.65 2.30
C PHE A 121 -4.99 -3.64 1.38
N LEU A 122 -4.68 -4.04 0.14
CA LEU A 122 -4.11 -3.20 -0.90
C LEU A 122 -5.19 -2.90 -1.94
N VAL A 123 -5.72 -1.69 -1.91
CA VAL A 123 -6.87 -1.25 -2.71
C VAL A 123 -6.46 -0.05 -3.56
N PRO A 124 -6.92 0.07 -4.82
CA PRO A 124 -6.69 1.28 -5.61
C PRO A 124 -7.15 2.54 -4.86
N VAL A 125 -6.38 3.63 -4.94
CA VAL A 125 -6.68 4.92 -4.27
C VAL A 125 -8.13 5.34 -4.52
N VAL A 126 -8.54 5.30 -5.80
CA VAL A 126 -9.88 5.71 -6.23
C VAL A 126 -11.01 4.89 -5.59
N GLU A 127 -10.74 3.65 -5.19
CA GLU A 127 -11.73 2.75 -4.59
C GLU A 127 -11.80 2.87 -3.05
N CYS A 128 -10.75 3.37 -2.39
CA CYS A 128 -10.65 3.39 -0.94
C CYS A 128 -10.52 4.79 -0.30
N GLU A 129 -10.41 5.86 -1.08
CA GLU A 129 -10.18 7.24 -0.60
C GLU A 129 -11.09 7.62 0.56
N ALA A 130 -12.42 7.45 0.41
CA ALA A 130 -13.38 7.81 1.44
C ALA A 130 -13.22 6.99 2.73
N ASN A 131 -12.95 5.68 2.60
CA ASN A 131 -12.75 4.81 3.77
C ASN A 131 -11.42 5.11 4.46
N LEU A 132 -10.37 5.37 3.69
CA LEU A 132 -9.05 5.72 4.19
C LEU A 132 -9.10 7.05 4.97
N ASN A 133 -9.73 8.09 4.40
CA ASN A 133 -9.91 9.37 5.08
C ASN A 133 -10.72 9.22 6.38
N ASN A 134 -11.79 8.43 6.35
CA ASN A 134 -12.58 8.13 7.56
C ASN A 134 -11.74 7.45 8.66
N ILE A 135 -10.90 6.46 8.30
CA ILE A 135 -9.99 5.82 9.27
C ILE A 135 -9.00 6.85 9.82
N LEU A 136 -8.39 7.67 8.96
CA LEU A 136 -7.44 8.70 9.35
C LEU A 136 -8.06 9.71 10.32
N ASP A 137 -9.25 10.24 10.01
CA ASP A 137 -9.95 11.23 10.84
C ASP A 137 -10.19 10.73 12.27
N HIS A 138 -10.45 9.42 12.41
CA HIS A 138 -10.67 8.75 13.69
C HIS A 138 -9.42 8.24 14.39
N LEU A 139 -8.21 8.43 13.83
CA LEU A 139 -6.98 8.11 14.55
C LEU A 139 -6.78 9.04 15.74
N GLN A 140 -6.42 8.42 16.86
CA GLN A 140 -6.13 9.04 18.15
C GLN A 140 -4.81 8.47 18.69
N PRO A 141 -4.11 9.22 19.58
CA PRO A 141 -2.89 8.74 20.21
C PRO A 141 -3.01 7.40 20.96
#